data_AF-A0A2T2VYL7-F1
#
_entry.id   AF-A0A2T2VYL7-F1
#
_cell.length_a   1.000
_cell.length_b   1.000
_cell.length_c   1.000
_cell.angle_alpha   90.00
_cell.angle_beta   90.00
_cell.angle_gamma   90.00
#
_symmetry.space_group_name_H-M   'P 1'
#
loop_
_entity.id
_entity.type
_entity.pdbx_description
1 polymer ?
#
loop_
_entity_poly.entity_id
_entity_poly.type
_entity_poly.pdbx_seq_one_letter_code
_entity_poly.pdbx_strand_id
1 'polypeptide(L)'
;MTVSMDLEGADSSAETAPRDLDYAQTMLAAAAIGIVGGMVATTYYLVLEGFMHLVWHTLPETLEPFFSNSFPATNYVWIAASVGGLLVGLTLYLMGLPGEVSFVVEKVHDPGRIDIKQSPAMVVASLFSIVAGGSAGPEAPLVQVNGSVGGWIAQKLRLTLRTTRIFTFCGMAAALGAFFGAPLGGALFALEIPHRRGLEYYEALIPATLAAILSFVVFRLTTGLSIGGMYHFTSIPPLTLINLAEGAVLGAIGAAVAALFVLVFRTVGWLTRPLEHRTILLATLGGLA
;
A
#
# COMPACT_ATOMS: atom_id res chain seq x y z
N MET A 1 -27.71 -33.88 -58.10
CA MET A 1 -27.82 -34.74 -56.90
C MET A 1 -27.30 -33.92 -55.73
N THR A 2 -28.25 -33.38 -54.97
CA THR A 2 -28.09 -32.64 -53.72
C THR A 2 -27.61 -33.57 -52.61
N VAL A 3 -26.57 -33.18 -51.86
CA VAL A 3 -26.45 -33.54 -50.45
C VAL A 3 -25.93 -32.31 -49.70
N SER A 4 -26.88 -31.59 -49.11
CA SER A 4 -26.72 -30.78 -47.91
C SER A 4 -26.87 -31.69 -46.69
N MET A 5 -26.03 -31.52 -45.67
CA MET A 5 -26.40 -31.51 -44.23
C MET A 5 -25.14 -31.39 -43.38
N ASP A 6 -24.94 -30.17 -42.87
CA ASP A 6 -24.76 -29.78 -41.47
C ASP A 6 -24.15 -30.79 -40.48
N LEU A 7 -23.22 -30.28 -39.65
CA LEU A 7 -23.35 -30.10 -38.20
C LEU A 7 -22.09 -29.31 -37.75
N GLU A 8 -22.21 -28.02 -37.44
CA GLU A 8 -22.46 -27.47 -36.09
C GLU A 8 -21.47 -27.97 -35.03
N GLY A 9 -20.72 -27.03 -34.44
CA GLY A 9 -19.90 -27.29 -33.27
C GLY A 9 -18.58 -26.54 -33.17
N ALA A 10 -18.41 -25.39 -33.84
CA ALA A 10 -17.32 -24.47 -33.52
C ALA A 10 -17.88 -23.27 -32.73
N ASP A 11 -18.37 -23.52 -31.52
CA ASP A 11 -18.39 -22.47 -30.49
C ASP A 11 -16.94 -22.27 -30.02
N SER A 12 -16.14 -21.67 -30.90
CA SER A 12 -14.92 -21.01 -30.48
C SER A 12 -15.37 -19.79 -29.69
N SER A 13 -15.45 -19.93 -28.37
CA SER A 13 -15.57 -18.82 -27.44
C SER A 13 -14.63 -17.71 -27.91
N ALA A 14 -15.18 -16.68 -28.54
CA ALA A 14 -14.40 -15.57 -29.06
C ALA A 14 -13.68 -14.94 -27.86
N GLU A 15 -12.39 -15.21 -27.72
CA GLU A 15 -11.52 -14.41 -26.87
C GLU A 15 -11.50 -13.02 -27.49
N THR A 16 -12.45 -12.19 -27.05
CA THR A 16 -12.57 -10.79 -27.43
C THR A 16 -11.24 -10.11 -27.18
N ALA A 17 -10.67 -9.55 -28.25
CA ALA A 17 -9.38 -8.86 -28.22
C ALA A 17 -9.37 -7.75 -27.16
N PRO A 18 -8.19 -7.43 -26.58
CA PRO A 18 -8.07 -6.36 -25.60
C PRO A 18 -8.68 -5.05 -26.11
N ARG A 19 -9.53 -4.42 -25.29
CA ARG A 19 -10.27 -3.22 -25.67
C ARG A 19 -9.69 -1.98 -24.99
N ASP A 20 -9.59 -0.88 -25.73
CA ASP A 20 -9.36 0.45 -25.16
C ASP A 20 -10.67 1.13 -24.77
N LEU A 21 -10.63 1.91 -23.69
CA LEU A 21 -11.74 2.71 -23.20
C LEU A 21 -11.66 4.12 -23.77
N ASP A 22 -12.83 4.71 -24.02
CA ASP A 22 -12.90 6.14 -24.27
C ASP A 22 -12.51 6.95 -23.02
N TYR A 23 -12.17 8.21 -23.19
CA TYR A 23 -11.74 9.09 -22.10
C TYR A 23 -12.82 9.18 -21.01
N ALA A 24 -14.09 9.35 -21.40
CA ALA A 24 -15.20 9.42 -20.44
C ALA A 24 -15.36 8.12 -19.63
N GLN A 25 -15.19 6.96 -20.29
CA GLN A 25 -15.25 5.65 -19.64
C GLN A 25 -14.07 5.46 -18.67
N THR A 26 -12.88 5.92 -19.05
CA THR A 26 -11.69 5.90 -18.20
C THR A 26 -11.89 6.76 -16.95
N MET A 27 -12.49 7.95 -17.08
CA MET A 27 -12.80 8.81 -15.93
C MET A 27 -13.82 8.18 -14.99
N LEU A 28 -14.90 7.59 -15.53
CA LEU A 28 -15.92 6.92 -14.71
C LEU A 28 -15.34 5.70 -13.98
N ALA A 29 -14.50 4.92 -14.66
CA ALA A 29 -13.83 3.78 -14.04
C ALA A 29 -12.81 4.24 -12.98
N ALA A 30 -12.03 5.29 -13.25
CA ALA A 30 -11.11 5.87 -12.27
C ALA A 30 -11.87 6.39 -11.04
N ALA A 31 -13.04 6.99 -11.24
CA ALA A 31 -13.90 7.43 -10.14
C ALA A 31 -14.38 6.24 -9.29
N ALA A 32 -14.85 5.17 -9.93
CA ALA A 32 -15.24 3.94 -9.26
C ALA A 32 -14.07 3.29 -8.51
N ILE A 33 -12.89 3.23 -9.11
CA ILE A 33 -11.66 2.72 -8.47
C ILE A 33 -11.31 3.57 -7.25
N GLY A 34 -11.45 4.90 -7.32
CA GLY A 34 -11.24 5.80 -6.18
C GLY A 34 -12.19 5.50 -5.02
N ILE A 35 -13.49 5.31 -5.30
CA ILE A 35 -14.48 4.98 -4.27
C ILE A 35 -14.17 3.62 -3.63
N VAL A 36 -13.88 2.61 -4.45
CA VAL A 36 -13.50 1.27 -3.97
C VAL A 36 -12.22 1.33 -3.14
N GLY A 37 -11.21 2.07 -3.61
CA GLY A 37 -9.94 2.25 -2.90
C GLY A 37 -10.11 2.95 -1.56
N GLY A 38 -11.01 3.93 -1.48
CA GLY A 38 -11.40 4.59 -0.23
C GLY A 38 -12.06 3.62 0.74
N MET A 39 -12.99 2.77 0.28
CA MET A 39 -13.61 1.75 1.13
C MET A 39 -12.62 0.68 1.62
N VAL A 40 -11.67 0.26 0.77
CA VAL A 40 -10.60 -0.67 1.15
C VAL A 40 -9.69 -0.03 2.20
N ALA A 41 -9.30 1.23 1.99
CA ALA A 41 -8.51 2.00 2.95
C ALA A 41 -9.23 2.16 4.30
N THR A 42 -10.52 2.50 4.29
CA THR A 42 -11.35 2.60 5.50
C THR A 42 -11.46 1.27 6.22
N THR A 43 -11.75 0.19 5.50
CA THR A 43 -11.85 -1.15 6.10
C THR A 43 -10.55 -1.54 6.78
N TYR A 44 -9.42 -1.34 6.09
CA TYR A 44 -8.10 -1.59 6.66
C TYR A 44 -7.85 -0.75 7.91
N TYR A 45 -8.16 0.55 7.85
CA TYR A 45 -7.98 1.47 8.98
C TYR A 45 -8.81 1.05 10.20
N LEU A 46 -10.10 0.73 10.03
CA LEU A 46 -10.97 0.31 11.14
C LEU A 46 -10.51 -1.03 11.75
N VAL A 47 -10.08 -1.97 10.91
CA VAL A 47 -9.51 -3.23 11.37
C VAL A 47 -8.22 -2.98 12.14
N LEU A 48 -7.32 -2.17 11.61
CA LEU A 48 -6.05 -1.83 12.26
C LEU A 48 -6.29 -1.16 13.62
N GLU A 49 -7.14 -0.13 13.67
CA GLU A 49 -7.47 0.60 14.90
C GLU A 49 -8.11 -0.33 15.95
N GLY A 50 -9.04 -1.19 15.52
CA GLY A 50 -9.66 -2.18 16.41
C GLY A 50 -8.66 -3.18 16.99
N PHE A 51 -7.74 -3.70 16.17
CA PHE A 51 -6.69 -4.61 16.65
C PHE A 51 -5.65 -3.89 17.52
N MET A 52 -5.30 -2.64 17.20
CA MET A 52 -4.43 -1.82 18.05
C MET A 52 -5.06 -1.63 19.44
N HIS A 53 -6.34 -1.27 19.50
CA HIS A 53 -7.06 -1.13 20.78
C HIS A 53 -7.13 -2.46 21.53
N LEU A 54 -7.38 -3.57 20.83
CA LEU A 54 -7.40 -4.89 21.44
C LEU A 54 -6.04 -5.23 22.07
N VAL A 55 -4.96 -5.10 21.30
CA VAL A 55 -3.62 -5.54 21.72
C VAL A 55 -2.99 -4.60 22.75
N TRP A 56 -3.22 -3.29 22.67
CA TRP A 56 -2.52 -2.33 23.54
C TRP A 56 -3.35 -1.82 24.71
N HIS A 57 -4.68 -1.94 24.67
CA HIS A 57 -5.55 -1.53 25.79
C HIS A 57 -6.22 -2.73 26.48
N THR A 58 -6.90 -3.60 25.72
CA THR A 58 -7.73 -4.65 26.38
C THR A 58 -6.93 -5.86 26.88
N LEU A 59 -5.91 -6.31 26.13
CA LEU A 59 -5.09 -7.46 26.52
C LEU A 59 -4.22 -7.19 27.75
N PRO A 60 -3.56 -6.02 27.90
CA PRO A 60 -2.82 -5.70 29.11
C PRO A 60 -3.71 -5.68 30.37
N GLU A 61 -4.88 -5.05 30.31
CA GLU A 61 -5.84 -4.98 31.43
C GLU A 61 -6.36 -6.36 31.84
N THR A 62 -6.61 -7.25 30.88
CA THR A 62 -7.09 -8.62 31.16
C THR A 62 -5.99 -9.55 31.67
N LEU A 63 -4.73 -9.29 31.30
CA LEU A 63 -3.58 -10.09 31.71
C LEU A 63 -2.92 -9.58 33.00
N GLU A 64 -3.18 -8.35 33.41
CA GLU A 64 -2.68 -7.75 34.65
C GLU A 64 -2.88 -8.65 35.90
N PRO A 65 -4.02 -9.34 36.10
CA PRO A 65 -4.20 -10.24 37.24
C PRO A 65 -3.32 -11.49 37.22
N PHE A 66 -2.82 -11.88 36.05
CA PHE A 66 -1.97 -13.08 35.87
C PHE A 66 -0.48 -12.75 35.99
N PHE A 67 -0.11 -11.48 35.86
CA PHE A 67 1.25 -11.02 36.05
C PHE A 67 1.54 -10.82 37.53
N SER A 68 2.33 -11.72 38.11
CA SER A 68 2.86 -11.55 39.48
C SER A 68 3.74 -10.29 39.57
N ASN A 69 3.95 -9.75 40.78
CA ASN A 69 4.89 -8.65 41.05
C ASN A 69 6.33 -8.84 40.50
N SER A 70 6.69 -10.05 40.04
CA SER A 70 7.99 -10.35 39.41
C SER A 70 8.04 -10.08 37.90
N PHE A 71 6.90 -9.94 37.21
CA PHE A 71 6.81 -9.58 35.80
C PHE A 71 5.97 -8.32 35.63
N PRO A 72 6.58 -7.12 35.59
CA PRO A 72 5.85 -5.87 35.38
C PRO A 72 5.09 -5.88 34.05
N ALA A 73 3.91 -5.23 34.01
CA ALA A 73 3.13 -5.04 32.78
C ALA A 73 3.93 -4.37 31.64
N THR A 74 5.00 -3.64 31.97
CA THR A 74 5.97 -3.09 31.00
C THR A 74 6.59 -4.16 30.09
N ASN A 75 6.69 -5.41 30.55
CA ASN A 75 7.24 -6.51 29.75
C ASN A 75 6.26 -7.06 28.70
N TYR A 76 4.99 -6.61 28.71
CA TYR A 76 4.00 -6.99 27.71
C TYR A 76 4.43 -6.65 26.29
N VAL A 77 5.18 -5.55 26.11
CA VAL A 77 5.73 -5.14 24.81
C VAL A 77 6.56 -6.26 24.17
N TRP A 78 7.42 -6.94 24.94
CA TRP A 78 8.25 -8.04 24.44
C TRP A 78 7.40 -9.24 23.99
N ILE A 79 6.31 -9.51 24.71
CA ILE A 79 5.39 -10.59 24.37
C ILE A 79 4.64 -10.25 23.08
N ALA A 80 4.05 -9.05 23.02
CA ALA A 80 3.31 -8.57 21.85
C ALA A 80 4.21 -8.55 20.60
N ALA A 81 5.44 -8.04 20.71
CA ALA A 81 6.39 -7.96 19.62
C ALA A 81 6.89 -9.35 19.18
N SER A 82 7.20 -10.25 20.11
CA SER A 82 7.63 -11.63 19.79
C SER A 82 6.53 -12.45 19.13
N VAL A 83 5.29 -12.38 19.66
CA VAL A 83 4.13 -13.05 19.08
C VAL A 83 3.79 -12.44 17.73
N GLY A 84 3.85 -11.12 17.61
CA GLY A 84 3.68 -10.41 16.34
C GLY A 84 4.66 -10.87 15.27
N GLY A 85 5.96 -10.90 15.61
CA GLY A 85 7.02 -11.41 14.72
C GLY A 85 6.76 -12.86 14.29
N LEU A 86 6.31 -13.72 15.21
CA LEU A 86 5.91 -15.09 14.88
C LEU A 86 4.73 -15.14 13.89
N LEU A 87 3.68 -14.35 14.12
CA LEU A 87 2.50 -14.29 13.27
C LEU A 87 2.82 -13.74 11.87
N VAL A 88 3.68 -12.73 11.78
CA VAL A 88 4.21 -12.22 10.50
C VAL A 88 4.96 -13.34 9.78
N GLY A 89 5.92 -13.99 10.46
CA GLY A 89 6.69 -15.09 9.88
C GLY A 89 5.82 -16.26 9.41
N LEU A 90 4.79 -16.63 10.18
CA LEU A 90 3.83 -17.68 9.83
C LEU A 90 2.99 -17.28 8.62
N THR A 91 2.53 -16.03 8.55
CA THR A 91 1.78 -15.50 7.41
C THR A 91 2.61 -15.58 6.13
N LEU A 92 3.88 -15.15 6.18
CA LEU A 92 4.80 -15.22 5.04
C LEU A 92 5.11 -16.67 4.63
N TYR A 93 5.19 -17.59 5.59
CA TYR A 93 5.39 -19.02 5.31
C TYR A 93 4.17 -19.66 4.64
N LEU A 94 2.95 -19.35 5.08
CA LEU A 94 1.71 -19.96 4.59
C LEU A 94 1.20 -19.33 3.29
N MET A 95 1.27 -18.00 3.17
CA MET A 95 0.68 -17.24 2.06
C MET A 95 1.72 -16.79 1.02
N GLY A 96 3.01 -16.95 1.32
CA GLY A 96 4.10 -16.50 0.46
C GLY A 96 4.48 -15.03 0.68
N LEU A 97 5.60 -14.64 0.08
CA LEU A 97 6.13 -13.27 0.16
C LEU A 97 5.29 -12.33 -0.72
N PRO A 98 4.62 -11.32 -0.14
CA PRO A 98 3.79 -10.40 -0.91
C PRO A 98 4.60 -9.41 -1.76
N GLY A 99 5.92 -9.34 -1.57
CA GLY A 99 6.82 -8.47 -2.32
C GLY A 99 6.94 -7.05 -1.72
N GLU A 100 8.11 -6.44 -1.87
CA GLU A 100 8.40 -5.10 -1.37
C GLU A 100 7.99 -4.00 -2.40
N VAL A 101 8.31 -2.73 -2.13
CA VAL A 101 8.08 -1.64 -3.09
C VAL A 101 8.75 -1.92 -4.44
N SER A 102 9.94 -2.54 -4.44
CA SER A 102 10.63 -2.98 -5.66
C SER A 102 9.79 -3.92 -6.52
N PHE A 103 9.03 -4.81 -5.88
CA PHE A 103 8.10 -5.71 -6.55
C PHE A 103 6.92 -4.96 -7.18
N VAL A 104 6.37 -3.95 -6.49
CA VAL A 104 5.32 -3.07 -7.05
C VAL A 104 5.84 -2.36 -8.30
N VAL A 105 7.05 -1.80 -8.23
CA VAL A 105 7.69 -1.13 -9.37
C VAL A 105 7.83 -2.08 -10.56
N GLU A 106 8.36 -3.29 -10.33
CA GLU A 106 8.52 -4.30 -11.39
C GLU A 106 7.19 -4.64 -12.05
N LYS A 107 6.15 -4.93 -11.26
CA LYS A 107 4.83 -5.33 -11.75
C LYS A 107 4.07 -4.24 -12.48
N VAL A 108 4.27 -2.98 -12.12
CA VAL A 108 3.68 -1.84 -12.84
C VAL A 108 4.35 -1.62 -14.20
N HIS A 109 5.62 -2.00 -14.37
CA HIS A 109 6.25 -2.01 -15.69
C HIS A 109 5.82 -3.22 -16.51
N ASP A 110 5.92 -4.42 -15.95
CA ASP A 110 5.57 -5.66 -16.64
C ASP A 110 4.97 -6.65 -15.61
N PRO A 111 3.68 -7.02 -15.71
CA PRO A 111 2.75 -6.87 -16.83
C PRO A 111 1.83 -5.64 -16.77
N GLY A 112 2.19 -4.57 -16.05
CA GLY A 112 1.35 -3.39 -15.91
C GLY A 112 0.29 -3.46 -14.81
N ARG A 113 0.32 -4.50 -13.98
CA ARG A 113 -0.62 -4.73 -12.88
C ARG A 113 0.04 -5.52 -11.74
N ILE A 114 -0.47 -5.28 -10.54
CA ILE A 114 -0.14 -6.07 -9.34
C ILE A 114 -1.13 -7.24 -9.25
N ASP A 115 -0.65 -8.42 -8.88
CA ASP A 115 -1.50 -9.62 -8.82
C ASP A 115 -2.34 -9.63 -7.54
N ILE A 116 -3.68 -9.68 -7.69
CA ILE A 116 -4.61 -9.61 -6.55
C ILE A 116 -4.47 -10.78 -5.56
N LYS A 117 -3.85 -11.88 -5.99
CA LYS A 117 -3.59 -13.06 -5.16
C LYS A 117 -2.59 -12.80 -4.03
N GLN A 118 -1.76 -11.76 -4.16
CA GLN A 118 -0.74 -11.41 -3.16
C GLN A 118 -1.27 -10.44 -2.11
N SER A 119 -2.39 -9.76 -2.39
CA SER A 119 -3.00 -8.75 -1.53
C SER A 119 -3.39 -9.28 -0.15
N PRO A 120 -3.95 -10.50 0.01
CA PRO A 120 -4.28 -11.04 1.34
C PRO A 120 -3.03 -11.23 2.22
N ALA A 121 -1.95 -11.77 1.65
CA ALA A 121 -0.69 -11.95 2.37
C ALA A 121 -0.13 -10.62 2.87
N MET A 122 -0.17 -9.60 2.02
CA MET A 122 0.27 -8.25 2.36
C MET A 122 -0.55 -7.65 3.50
N VAL A 123 -1.88 -7.70 3.42
CA VAL A 123 -2.78 -7.15 4.45
C VAL A 123 -2.58 -7.84 5.79
N VAL A 124 -2.52 -9.17 5.82
CA VAL A 124 -2.40 -9.92 7.08
C VAL A 124 -1.02 -9.70 7.71
N ALA A 125 0.05 -9.76 6.91
CA ALA A 125 1.40 -9.52 7.41
C ALA A 125 1.59 -8.09 7.92
N SER A 126 1.06 -7.09 7.20
CA SER A 126 1.15 -5.70 7.64
C SER A 126 0.33 -5.42 8.90
N LEU A 127 -0.88 -5.98 9.01
CA LEU A 127 -1.69 -5.86 10.22
C LEU A 127 -0.95 -6.43 11.44
N PHE A 128 -0.44 -7.66 11.36
CA PHE A 128 0.30 -8.24 12.49
C PHE A 128 1.55 -7.44 12.84
N SER A 129 2.30 -6.98 11.83
CA SER A 129 3.51 -6.19 12.07
C SER A 129 3.21 -4.87 12.77
N ILE A 130 2.21 -4.10 12.28
CA ILE A 130 1.89 -2.78 12.83
C ILE A 130 1.24 -2.92 14.21
N VAL A 131 0.28 -3.85 14.35
CA VAL A 131 -0.42 -4.09 15.63
C VAL A 131 0.55 -4.55 16.72
N ALA A 132 1.57 -5.33 16.38
CA ALA A 132 2.59 -5.75 17.33
C ALA A 132 3.61 -4.65 17.71
N GLY A 133 3.49 -3.44 17.16
CA GLY A 133 4.39 -2.32 17.44
C GLY A 133 5.61 -2.25 16.51
N GLY A 134 5.62 -2.97 15.39
CA GLY A 134 6.66 -2.88 14.40
C GLY A 134 6.75 -1.47 13.79
N SER A 135 7.96 -1.00 13.51
CA SER A 135 8.22 0.30 12.88
C SER A 135 7.94 0.26 11.37
N ALA A 136 6.68 0.00 11.02
CA ALA A 136 6.14 -0.03 9.68
C ALA A 136 4.82 0.73 9.66
N GLY A 137 4.44 1.23 8.48
CA GLY A 137 3.16 1.91 8.28
C GLY A 137 2.29 1.21 7.23
N PRO A 138 1.00 1.57 7.16
CA PRO A 138 0.03 0.94 6.27
C PRO A 138 0.14 1.41 4.81
N GLU A 139 1.01 2.38 4.52
CA GLU A 139 1.11 3.06 3.22
C GLU A 139 1.47 2.09 2.09
N ALA A 140 2.58 1.36 2.23
CA ALA A 140 3.05 0.43 1.20
C ALA A 140 2.11 -0.76 0.97
N PRO A 141 1.59 -1.43 2.02
CA PRO A 141 0.55 -2.45 1.89
C PRO A 141 -0.67 -1.97 1.11
N LEU A 142 -1.19 -0.79 1.44
CA LEU A 142 -2.40 -0.28 0.80
C LEU A 142 -2.19 0.16 -0.64
N VAL A 143 -1.03 0.72 -0.96
CA VAL A 143 -0.64 1.00 -2.35
C VAL A 143 -0.67 -0.28 -3.17
N GLN A 144 -0.11 -1.36 -2.64
CA GLN A 144 -0.10 -2.65 -3.33
C GLN A 144 -1.50 -3.24 -3.47
N VAL A 145 -2.28 -3.26 -2.38
CA VAL A 145 -3.64 -3.82 -2.37
C VAL A 145 -4.55 -3.04 -3.31
N ASN A 146 -4.61 -1.71 -3.20
CA ASN A 146 -5.46 -0.91 -4.08
C ASN A 146 -4.97 -0.91 -5.53
N GLY A 147 -3.65 -0.89 -5.76
CA GLY A 147 -3.08 -1.08 -7.10
C GLY A 147 -3.49 -2.42 -7.73
N SER A 148 -3.50 -3.50 -6.94
CA SER A 148 -3.96 -4.82 -7.39
C SER A 148 -5.45 -4.84 -7.73
N VAL A 149 -6.29 -4.10 -6.99
CA VAL A 149 -7.72 -3.97 -7.27
C VAL A 149 -7.93 -3.24 -8.59
N GLY A 150 -7.21 -2.14 -8.83
CA GLY A 150 -7.24 -1.43 -10.11
C GLY A 150 -6.82 -2.31 -11.29
N GLY A 151 -5.69 -3.02 -11.15
CA GLY A 151 -5.21 -3.96 -12.16
C GLY A 151 -6.16 -5.15 -12.40
N TRP A 152 -6.80 -5.66 -11.34
CA TRP A 152 -7.79 -6.73 -11.43
C TRP A 152 -9.08 -6.27 -12.14
N ILE A 153 -9.55 -5.06 -11.86
CA ILE A 153 -10.70 -4.48 -12.58
C ILE A 153 -10.38 -4.38 -14.07
N ALA A 154 -9.19 -3.88 -14.44
CA ALA A 154 -8.77 -3.79 -15.83
C ALA A 154 -8.67 -5.17 -16.50
N GLN A 155 -8.14 -6.18 -15.80
CA GLN A 155 -8.06 -7.55 -16.30
C GLN A 155 -9.46 -8.14 -16.53
N LYS A 156 -10.39 -7.95 -15.59
CA LYS A 156 -11.78 -8.43 -15.69
C LYS A 156 -12.51 -7.79 -16.87
N LEU A 157 -12.20 -6.54 -17.17
CA LEU A 157 -12.73 -5.80 -18.33
C LEU A 157 -11.95 -6.07 -19.64
N ARG A 158 -10.91 -6.93 -19.61
CA ARG A 158 -10.04 -7.28 -20.74
C ARG A 158 -9.47 -6.03 -21.44
N LEU A 159 -8.97 -5.09 -20.65
CA LEU A 159 -8.41 -3.84 -21.17
C LEU A 159 -6.99 -4.01 -21.71
N THR A 160 -6.56 -3.07 -22.54
CA THR A 160 -5.17 -3.03 -23.03
C THR A 160 -4.17 -2.84 -21.89
N LEU A 161 -2.90 -3.14 -22.16
CA LEU A 161 -1.80 -2.93 -21.21
C LEU A 161 -1.71 -1.47 -20.74
N ARG A 162 -1.91 -0.52 -21.65
CA ARG A 162 -1.90 0.92 -21.35
C ARG A 162 -2.98 1.28 -20.35
N THR A 163 -4.22 0.89 -20.61
CA THR A 163 -5.36 1.19 -19.72
C THR A 163 -5.24 0.44 -18.39
N THR A 164 -4.67 -0.78 -18.41
CA THR A 164 -4.39 -1.57 -17.20
C THR A 164 -3.38 -0.88 -16.28
N ARG A 165 -2.32 -0.28 -16.84
CA ARG A 165 -1.38 0.54 -16.06
C ARG A 165 -2.08 1.75 -15.46
N ILE A 166 -2.89 2.48 -16.25
CA ILE A 166 -3.67 3.63 -15.76
C ILE A 166 -4.53 3.23 -14.56
N PHE A 167 -5.24 2.10 -14.63
CA PHE A 167 -6.11 1.66 -13.54
C PHE A 167 -5.31 1.21 -12.31
N THR A 168 -4.16 0.57 -12.51
CA THR A 168 -3.24 0.23 -11.42
C THR A 168 -2.74 1.50 -10.71
N PHE A 169 -2.35 2.54 -11.47
CA PHE A 169 -1.99 3.84 -10.91
C PHE A 169 -3.15 4.52 -10.18
N CYS A 170 -4.37 4.46 -10.72
CA CYS A 170 -5.56 4.98 -10.03
C CYS A 170 -5.77 4.30 -8.67
N GLY A 171 -5.58 2.98 -8.59
CA GLY A 171 -5.66 2.24 -7.33
C GLY A 171 -4.55 2.66 -6.35
N MET A 172 -3.30 2.73 -6.81
CA MET A 172 -2.18 3.20 -5.98
C MET A 172 -2.41 4.62 -5.46
N ALA A 173 -2.86 5.53 -6.32
CA ALA A 173 -3.20 6.90 -5.97
C ALA A 173 -4.39 6.99 -5.01
N ALA A 174 -5.38 6.11 -5.13
CA ALA A 174 -6.49 6.00 -4.19
C ALA A 174 -5.99 5.71 -2.76
N ALA A 175 -5.06 4.76 -2.60
CA ALA A 175 -4.47 4.44 -1.29
C ALA A 175 -3.77 5.65 -0.66
N LEU A 176 -2.90 6.29 -1.43
CA LEU A 176 -2.09 7.42 -0.97
C LEU A 176 -2.96 8.65 -0.68
N GLY A 177 -3.98 8.89 -1.50
CA GLY A 177 -4.94 9.98 -1.28
C GLY A 177 -5.72 9.83 0.02
N ALA A 178 -6.16 8.61 0.35
CA ALA A 178 -6.86 8.33 1.60
C ALA A 178 -5.96 8.56 2.83
N PHE A 179 -4.76 7.98 2.85
CA PHE A 179 -3.89 7.98 4.04
C PHE A 179 -3.10 9.27 4.25
N PHE A 180 -2.56 9.88 3.19
CA PHE A 180 -1.78 11.11 3.33
C PHE A 180 -2.62 12.35 3.55
N GLY A 181 -3.93 12.29 3.26
CA GLY A 181 -4.78 13.47 3.29
C GLY A 181 -4.38 14.56 2.28
N ALA A 182 -3.52 14.21 1.33
CA ALA A 182 -2.99 15.09 0.29
C ALA A 182 -3.19 14.41 -1.08
N PRO A 183 -4.41 14.39 -1.62
CA PRO A 183 -4.75 13.58 -2.81
C PRO A 183 -3.94 13.95 -4.05
N LEU A 184 -3.61 15.23 -4.25
CA LEU A 184 -2.74 15.67 -5.34
C LEU A 184 -1.32 15.11 -5.20
N GLY A 185 -0.74 15.22 -3.99
CA GLY A 185 0.59 14.67 -3.69
C GLY A 185 0.62 13.15 -3.80
N GLY A 186 -0.41 12.47 -3.33
CA GLY A 186 -0.55 11.02 -3.44
C GLY A 186 -0.64 10.52 -4.89
N ALA A 187 -1.38 11.23 -5.74
CA ALA A 187 -1.47 10.89 -7.16
C ALA A 187 -0.14 11.09 -7.91
N LEU A 188 0.57 12.19 -7.65
CA LEU A 188 1.90 12.43 -8.21
C LEU A 188 2.89 11.36 -7.72
N PHE A 189 2.88 11.06 -6.43
CA PHE A 189 3.75 10.05 -5.83
C PHE A 189 3.51 8.66 -6.43
N ALA A 190 2.24 8.27 -6.65
CA ALA A 190 1.91 6.99 -7.29
C ALA A 190 2.53 6.82 -8.68
N LEU A 191 2.66 7.92 -9.43
CA LEU A 191 3.23 7.94 -10.79
C LEU A 191 4.75 8.03 -10.79
N GLU A 192 5.34 8.65 -9.76
CA GLU A 192 6.78 8.83 -9.64
C GLU A 192 7.49 7.59 -9.09
N ILE A 193 6.90 6.87 -8.12
CA ILE A 193 7.55 5.73 -7.45
C ILE A 193 8.11 4.69 -8.44
N PRO A 194 7.37 4.27 -9.49
CA PRO A 194 7.91 3.25 -10.39
C PRO A 194 9.06 3.76 -11.28
N HIS A 195 9.14 5.06 -11.54
CA HIS A 195 10.00 5.59 -12.59
C HIS A 195 11.17 6.38 -12.02
N ARG A 196 12.40 5.89 -12.27
CA ARG A 196 13.63 6.58 -11.84
C ARG A 196 13.92 7.89 -12.60
N ARG A 197 13.22 8.17 -13.70
CA ARG A 197 13.52 9.31 -14.62
C ARG A 197 12.35 10.29 -14.82
N GLY A 198 11.31 10.24 -14.00
CA GLY A 198 10.18 11.18 -14.02
C GLY A 198 8.84 10.52 -14.37
N LEU A 199 7.82 11.34 -14.66
CA LEU A 199 6.45 10.87 -14.92
C LEU A 199 6.33 10.21 -16.30
N GLU A 200 6.62 8.91 -16.39
CA GLU A 200 6.11 8.10 -17.49
C GLU A 200 4.60 7.89 -17.27
N TYR A 201 3.79 7.94 -18.34
CA TYR A 201 2.31 7.90 -18.30
C TYR A 201 1.61 9.16 -17.77
N TYR A 202 1.90 10.34 -18.35
CA TYR A 202 1.17 11.59 -18.09
C TYR A 202 -0.37 11.45 -18.25
N GLU A 203 -0.81 10.50 -19.06
CA GLU A 203 -2.22 10.18 -19.31
C GLU A 203 -2.93 9.61 -18.07
N ALA A 204 -2.17 9.02 -17.15
CA ALA A 204 -2.68 8.52 -15.88
C ALA A 204 -2.83 9.65 -14.84
N LEU A 205 -2.29 10.85 -15.06
CA LEU A 205 -2.28 11.93 -14.08
C LEU A 205 -3.68 12.38 -13.66
N ILE A 206 -4.52 12.73 -14.64
CA ILE A 206 -5.89 13.17 -14.40
C ILE A 206 -6.74 12.06 -13.75
N PRO A 207 -6.79 10.83 -14.29
CA PRO A 207 -7.60 9.76 -13.68
C PRO A 207 -7.08 9.35 -12.29
N ALA A 208 -5.76 9.29 -12.07
CA ALA A 208 -5.19 8.97 -10.76
C ALA A 208 -5.50 10.06 -9.73
N THR A 209 -5.45 11.33 -10.13
CA THR A 209 -5.84 12.45 -9.27
C THR A 209 -7.32 12.37 -8.88
N LEU A 210 -8.20 12.09 -9.85
CA LEU A 210 -9.62 11.91 -9.57
C LEU A 210 -9.86 10.75 -8.59
N ALA A 211 -9.21 9.61 -8.83
CA ALA A 211 -9.30 8.45 -7.93
C ALA A 211 -8.81 8.77 -6.52
N ALA A 212 -7.68 9.48 -6.39
CA ALA A 212 -7.13 9.92 -5.10
C ALA A 212 -8.07 10.86 -4.35
N ILE A 213 -8.69 11.83 -5.03
CA ILE A 213 -9.65 12.77 -4.44
C ILE A 213 -10.89 12.02 -3.94
N LEU A 214 -11.48 11.15 -4.75
CA LEU A 214 -12.67 10.41 -4.31
C LEU A 214 -12.37 9.44 -3.17
N SER A 215 -11.22 8.77 -3.24
CA SER A 215 -10.76 7.91 -2.14
C SER A 215 -10.57 8.70 -0.84
N PHE A 216 -9.95 9.87 -0.91
CA PHE A 216 -9.80 10.78 0.22
C PHE A 216 -11.15 11.19 0.82
N VAL A 217 -12.11 11.59 -0.02
CA VAL A 217 -13.45 11.98 0.43
C VAL A 217 -14.17 10.81 1.10
N VAL A 218 -14.17 9.63 0.47
CA VAL A 218 -14.78 8.42 1.05
C VAL A 218 -14.13 8.06 2.38
N PHE A 219 -12.81 8.08 2.45
CA PHE A 219 -12.06 7.76 3.66
C PHE A 219 -12.39 8.74 4.80
N ARG A 220 -12.37 10.05 4.56
CA ARG A 220 -12.69 11.06 5.58
C ARG A 220 -14.14 11.00 6.04
N LEU A 221 -15.09 10.85 5.12
CA LEU A 221 -16.52 10.77 5.47
C LEU A 221 -16.84 9.52 6.30
N THR A 222 -16.18 8.39 6.02
CA THR A 222 -16.45 7.13 6.70
C THR A 222 -15.73 6.99 8.04
N THR A 223 -14.51 7.53 8.16
CA THR A 223 -13.74 7.51 9.42
C THR A 223 -14.13 8.64 10.37
N GLY A 224 -14.84 9.67 9.88
CA GLY A 224 -15.17 10.87 10.66
C GLY A 224 -13.97 11.79 10.92
N LEU A 225 -12.81 11.51 10.30
CA LEU A 225 -11.62 12.35 10.37
C LEU A 225 -11.88 13.69 9.66
N SER A 226 -11.32 14.77 10.20
CA SER A 226 -11.53 16.11 9.65
C SER A 226 -11.00 16.25 8.22
N ILE A 227 -11.77 16.96 7.39
CA ILE A 227 -11.35 17.35 6.04
C ILE A 227 -10.49 18.61 6.20
N GLY A 228 -9.21 18.40 6.51
CA GLY A 228 -8.25 19.47 6.73
C GLY A 228 -6.81 18.95 6.74
N GLY A 229 -5.84 19.87 6.70
CA GLY A 229 -4.44 19.52 6.90
C GLY A 229 -4.20 19.01 8.32
N MET A 230 -3.34 18.01 8.46
CA MET A 230 -2.90 17.52 9.78
C MET A 230 -2.17 18.59 10.59
N TYR A 231 -1.58 19.58 9.90
CA TYR A 231 -0.83 20.68 10.50
C TYR A 231 -1.48 22.01 10.15
N HIS A 232 -1.63 22.87 11.16
CA HIS A 232 -2.10 24.24 11.00
C HIS A 232 -0.97 25.19 11.37
N PHE A 233 -0.45 25.90 10.37
CA PHE A 233 0.60 26.91 10.58
C PHE A 233 -0.05 28.28 10.73
N THR A 234 0.10 28.90 11.90
CA THR A 234 -0.55 30.18 12.25
C THR A 234 0.02 31.38 11.49
N SER A 235 1.30 31.34 11.13
CA SER A 235 1.94 32.38 10.32
C SER A 235 3.06 31.78 9.49
N ILE A 236 3.13 32.17 8.21
CA ILE A 236 4.22 31.79 7.30
C ILE A 236 5.06 33.06 7.12
N PRO A 237 6.30 33.10 7.67
CA PRO A 237 7.15 34.27 7.53
C PRO A 237 7.49 34.52 6.04
N PRO A 238 7.77 35.77 5.66
CA PRO A 238 8.15 36.09 4.29
C PRO A 238 9.44 35.35 3.90
N LEU A 239 9.51 34.90 2.64
CA LEU A 239 10.68 34.22 2.11
C LEU A 239 11.85 35.22 2.00
N THR A 240 12.85 35.08 2.87
CA THR A 240 14.10 35.83 2.79
C THR A 240 15.21 34.95 2.22
N LEU A 241 16.28 35.56 1.72
CA LEU A 241 17.44 34.83 1.19
C LEU A 241 18.12 33.98 2.28
N ILE A 242 18.07 34.44 3.54
CA ILE A 242 18.59 33.71 4.70
C ILE A 242 17.74 32.46 4.96
N ASN A 243 16.41 32.59 4.99
CA ASN A 243 15.51 31.45 5.17
C ASN A 243 15.68 30.41 4.05
N LEU A 244 15.97 30.85 2.82
CA LEU A 244 16.27 29.97 1.71
C LEU A 244 17.60 29.22 1.90
N ALA A 245 18.64 29.90 2.38
CA ALA A 245 19.92 29.28 2.70
C ALA A 245 19.79 28.27 3.86
N GLU A 246 19.07 28.62 4.92
CA GLU A 246 18.74 27.70 6.02
C GLU A 246 17.97 26.47 5.53
N GLY A 247 16.97 26.68 4.67
CA GLY A 247 16.22 25.60 4.03
C GLY A 247 17.11 24.69 3.17
N ALA A 248 18.06 25.25 2.41
CA ALA A 248 19.03 24.48 1.63
C ALA A 248 19.98 23.66 2.53
N VAL A 249 20.46 24.24 3.63
CA VAL A 249 21.30 23.53 4.61
C VAL A 249 20.51 22.40 5.28
N LEU A 250 19.28 22.65 5.73
CA LEU A 250 18.41 21.62 6.28
C LEU A 250 18.11 20.52 5.27
N GLY A 251 17.90 20.88 4.00
CA GLY A 251 17.75 19.93 2.89
C GLY A 251 18.98 19.05 2.70
N ALA A 252 20.18 19.63 2.76
CA ALA A 252 21.44 18.88 2.66
C ALA A 252 21.64 17.92 3.85
N ILE A 253 21.34 18.37 5.08
CA ILE A 253 21.36 17.53 6.28
C ILE A 253 20.36 16.39 6.15
N GLY A 254 19.12 16.68 5.73
CA GLY A 254 18.08 15.69 5.51
C GLY A 254 18.50 14.63 4.47
N ALA A 255 19.11 15.06 3.37
CA ALA A 255 19.66 14.16 2.35
C ALA A 255 20.78 13.26 2.92
N ALA A 256 21.66 13.80 3.76
CA ALA A 256 22.71 13.01 4.40
C ALA A 256 22.14 11.97 5.38
N VAL A 257 21.14 12.34 6.18
CA VAL A 257 20.43 11.42 7.09
C VAL A 257 19.69 10.33 6.30
N ALA A 258 19.02 10.69 5.20
CA ALA A 258 18.37 9.72 4.33
C ALA A 258 19.37 8.73 3.70
N ALA A 259 20.54 9.21 3.26
CA ALA A 259 21.60 8.35 2.73
C ALA A 259 22.14 7.39 3.80
N LEU A 260 22.34 7.88 5.03
CA LEU A 260 22.74 7.05 6.17
C LEU A 260 21.68 5.97 6.47
N PHE A 261 20.40 6.35 6.49
CA PHE A 261 19.29 5.42 6.69
C PHE A 261 19.28 4.31 5.63
N VAL A 262 19.44 4.67 4.35
CA VAL A 262 19.54 3.69 3.25
C VAL A 262 20.75 2.77 3.41
N LEU A 263 21.91 3.30 3.85
CA LEU A 263 23.09 2.49 4.11
C LEU A 263 22.85 1.48 5.24
N VAL A 264 22.24 1.92 6.35
CA VAL A 264 21.90 1.05 7.47
C VAL A 264 20.94 -0.05 7.02
N PHE A 265 19.86 0.29 6.32
CA PHE A 265 18.91 -0.70 5.80
C PHE A 265 19.55 -1.72 4.85
N ARG A 266 20.44 -1.27 3.95
CA ARG A 266 21.19 -2.18 3.07
C ARG A 266 22.15 -3.09 3.83
N THR A 267 22.76 -2.57 4.88
CA THR A 267 23.71 -3.34 5.71
C THR A 267 22.98 -4.38 6.55
N VAL A 268 21.86 -4.00 7.18
CA VAL A 268 20.98 -4.92 7.91
C VAL A 268 20.45 -5.99 6.97
N GLY A 269 19.93 -5.59 5.79
CA GLY A 269 19.46 -6.53 4.77
C GLY A 269 20.56 -7.51 4.35
N TRP A 270 21.80 -7.04 4.13
CA TRP A 270 22.93 -7.92 3.83
C TRP A 270 23.26 -8.89 4.96
N LEU A 271 23.21 -8.43 6.21
CA LEU A 271 23.49 -9.26 7.39
C LEU A 271 22.42 -10.34 7.62
N THR A 272 21.15 -10.04 7.30
CA THR A 272 20.02 -10.95 7.49
C THR A 272 19.80 -11.91 6.32
N ARG A 273 20.47 -11.74 5.17
CA ARG A 273 20.40 -12.64 4.00
C ARG A 273 20.46 -14.14 4.33
N PRO A 274 21.36 -14.62 5.21
CA PRO A 274 21.43 -16.05 5.52
C PRO A 274 20.16 -16.59 6.18
N LEU A 275 19.37 -15.72 6.81
CA LEU A 275 18.14 -16.05 7.52
C LEU A 275 16.87 -15.87 6.65
N GLU A 276 16.97 -15.29 5.45
CA GLU A 276 15.82 -15.06 4.56
C GLU A 276 15.09 -16.37 4.20
N HIS A 277 15.81 -17.50 4.13
CA HIS A 277 15.21 -18.81 3.87
C HIS A 277 14.39 -19.36 5.05
N ARG A 278 14.57 -18.79 6.25
CA ARG A 278 13.83 -19.14 7.47
C ARG A 278 13.00 -17.95 7.92
N THR A 279 12.01 -17.60 7.11
CA THR A 279 11.11 -16.45 7.30
C THR A 279 10.52 -16.36 8.71
N ILE A 280 10.14 -17.48 9.31
CA ILE A 280 9.62 -17.54 10.69
C ILE A 280 10.68 -17.09 11.69
N LEU A 281 11.90 -17.63 11.61
CA LEU A 281 12.98 -17.27 12.53
C LEU A 281 13.43 -15.82 12.34
N LEU A 282 13.50 -15.37 11.09
CA LEU A 282 13.88 -13.99 10.80
C LEU A 282 12.86 -13.00 11.39
N ALA A 283 11.57 -13.26 11.20
CA ALA A 283 10.50 -12.39 11.70
C ALA A 283 10.38 -12.44 13.24
N THR A 284 10.55 -13.61 13.87
CA THR A 284 10.54 -13.69 15.34
C THR A 284 11.73 -13.01 15.98
N LEU A 285 12.94 -13.20 15.42
CA LEU A 285 14.14 -12.50 15.88
C LEU A 285 14.01 -10.98 15.68
N GLY A 286 13.42 -10.55 14.57
CA GLY A 286 13.13 -9.14 14.33
C GLY A 286 12.10 -8.54 15.29
N GLY A 287 11.12 -9.32 15.74
CA GLY A 287 10.16 -8.89 16.76
C GLY A 287 10.71 -8.91 18.20
N LEU A 288 11.76 -9.67 18.46
CA LEU A 288 12.38 -9.77 19.78
C LEU A 288 13.54 -8.78 19.98
N ALA A 289 14.12 -8.26 18.89
CA ALA A 289 15.22 -7.29 18.89
C ALA A 289 14.73 -5.86 19.10
#